data_AF-A0A1T4RC63-F1
#
_entry.id   AF-A0A1T4RC63-F1
#
_cell.length_a   1.000
_cell.length_b   1.000
_cell.length_c   1.000
_cell.angle_alpha   90.00
_cell.angle_beta   90.00
_cell.angle_gamma   90.00
#
_symmetry.space_group_name_H-M   'P 1'
#
loop_
_entity.id
_entity.type
_entity.pdbx_description
1 polymer ?
#
loop_
_entity_poly.entity_id
_entity_poly.type
_entity_poly.pdbx_seq_one_letter_code
_entity_poly.pdbx_strand_id
1 'polypeptide(L)'
;MIDKEVNFKKAQLTAFETIKKSKQTKLPICVKSIIENEENIHLIRYSSVAKKEDISIKEVVKTFGSKDGLTIYQGGKYVIYYNDRIIHEQRIRFTLAHELGHILLGHLSEENCIHRNYIHYMDNNIFEKEANYFAKNLLAPRPLIHLYDKRRNIDRKFIEKAFGISREMSRFVHEQFEKDKENGIYPHIHEINQQFEPYISEMVRNDYDVENN
;
A
#
# COMPACT_ATOMS: atom_id res chain seq x y z
N MET A 1 -18.68 22.02 -14.44
CA MET A 1 -17.60 21.25 -13.78
C MET A 1 -18.23 20.44 -12.67
N ILE A 2 -18.19 19.11 -12.75
CA ILE A 2 -18.61 18.26 -11.63
C ILE A 2 -17.46 18.30 -10.63
N ASP A 3 -17.70 18.83 -9.43
CA ASP A 3 -16.76 18.72 -8.32
C ASP A 3 -16.58 17.22 -8.04
N LYS A 4 -15.39 16.70 -8.31
CA LYS A 4 -15.11 15.28 -8.11
C LYS A 4 -14.86 15.07 -6.62
N GLU A 5 -15.72 14.34 -5.94
CA GLU A 5 -15.50 13.99 -4.53
C GLU A 5 -14.54 12.81 -4.38
N VAL A 6 -13.90 12.71 -3.21
CA VAL A 6 -12.96 11.63 -2.89
C VAL A 6 -13.71 10.32 -2.70
N ASN A 7 -13.38 9.29 -3.51
CA ASN A 7 -14.03 7.99 -3.46
C ASN A 7 -13.25 6.97 -2.64
N PHE A 8 -13.27 7.14 -1.32
CA PHE A 8 -12.62 6.21 -0.37
C PHE A 8 -13.15 4.78 -0.46
N LYS A 9 -14.44 4.61 -0.78
CA LYS A 9 -15.06 3.29 -0.95
C LYS A 9 -14.44 2.53 -2.12
N LYS A 10 -14.28 3.19 -3.28
CA LYS A 10 -13.60 2.62 -4.45
C LYS A 10 -12.16 2.24 -4.10
N ALA A 11 -11.41 3.13 -3.44
CA ALA A 11 -10.03 2.86 -3.02
C ALA A 11 -9.92 1.62 -2.12
N GLN A 12 -10.80 1.47 -1.13
CA GLN A 12 -10.82 0.30 -0.25
C GLN A 12 -11.17 -1.00 -0.99
N LEU A 13 -12.27 -0.99 -1.76
CA LEU A 13 -12.69 -2.20 -2.49
C LEU A 13 -11.62 -2.64 -3.49
N THR A 14 -10.96 -1.69 -4.16
CA THR A 14 -9.86 -1.99 -5.09
C THR A 14 -8.68 -2.63 -4.35
N ALA A 15 -8.33 -2.13 -3.17
CA ALA A 15 -7.27 -2.73 -2.35
C ALA A 15 -7.63 -4.18 -1.95
N PHE A 16 -8.86 -4.43 -1.54
CA PHE A 16 -9.32 -5.77 -1.14
C PHE A 16 -9.33 -6.75 -2.31
N GLU A 17 -9.83 -6.34 -3.48
CA GLU A 17 -9.77 -7.15 -4.69
C GLU A 17 -8.33 -7.42 -5.14
N THR A 18 -7.42 -6.46 -4.96
CA THR A 18 -5.98 -6.64 -5.22
C THR A 18 -5.39 -7.75 -4.34
N ILE A 19 -5.71 -7.75 -3.04
CA ILE A 19 -5.26 -8.80 -2.10
C ILE A 19 -5.78 -10.17 -2.53
N LYS A 20 -7.08 -10.26 -2.86
CA LYS A 20 -7.70 -11.50 -3.33
C LYS A 20 -7.02 -12.04 -4.59
N LYS A 21 -6.87 -11.19 -5.60
CA LYS A 21 -6.23 -11.57 -6.88
C LYS A 21 -4.77 -11.98 -6.71
N SER A 22 -4.06 -11.39 -5.76
CA SER A 22 -2.66 -11.73 -5.49
C SER A 22 -2.45 -13.14 -4.94
N LYS A 23 -3.50 -13.77 -4.39
CA LYS A 23 -3.47 -15.09 -3.73
C LYS A 23 -2.43 -15.22 -2.60
N GLN A 24 -1.90 -14.11 -2.07
CA GLN A 24 -0.94 -14.12 -0.97
C GLN A 24 -1.60 -14.57 0.33
N THR A 25 -1.03 -15.52 1.06
CA THR A 25 -1.64 -16.08 2.28
C THR A 25 -0.93 -15.68 3.56
N LYS A 26 0.08 -14.80 3.48
CA LYS A 26 0.97 -14.43 4.59
C LYS A 26 1.12 -12.92 4.70
N LEU A 27 1.28 -12.45 5.92
CA LEU A 27 1.67 -11.07 6.21
C LEU A 27 3.17 -10.96 6.49
N PRO A 28 3.80 -9.80 6.24
CA PRO A 28 3.22 -8.62 5.58
C PRO A 28 2.96 -8.85 4.09
N ILE A 29 1.94 -8.18 3.53
CA ILE A 29 1.63 -8.27 2.08
C ILE A 29 2.82 -7.78 1.26
N CYS A 30 3.27 -8.59 0.31
CA CYS A 30 4.40 -8.30 -0.57
C CYS A 30 3.92 -7.52 -1.80
N VAL A 31 3.88 -6.19 -1.69
CA VAL A 31 3.44 -5.28 -2.76
C VAL A 31 4.28 -5.44 -4.02
N LYS A 32 5.59 -5.63 -3.86
CA LYS A 32 6.51 -5.82 -4.98
C LYS A 32 6.13 -7.04 -5.82
N SER A 33 5.77 -8.17 -5.19
CA SER A 33 5.30 -9.36 -5.90
C SER A 33 3.97 -9.13 -6.62
N ILE A 34 3.09 -8.28 -6.07
CA ILE A 34 1.85 -7.90 -6.76
C ILE A 34 2.19 -7.14 -8.05
N ILE A 35 3.05 -6.12 -7.95
CA ILE A 35 3.48 -5.31 -9.10
C ILE A 35 4.18 -6.17 -10.17
N GLU A 36 5.11 -7.04 -9.76
CA GLU A 36 5.91 -7.86 -10.69
C GLU A 36 5.08 -8.94 -11.41
N ASN A 37 3.88 -9.25 -10.93
CA ASN A 37 2.95 -10.19 -11.57
C ASN A 37 2.00 -9.51 -12.57
N GLU A 38 1.99 -8.18 -12.67
CA GLU A 38 1.17 -7.44 -13.63
C GLU A 38 1.96 -7.22 -14.93
N GLU A 39 1.50 -7.79 -16.05
CA GLU A 39 2.23 -7.76 -17.33
C GLU A 39 2.46 -6.34 -17.88
N ASN A 40 1.57 -5.41 -17.56
CA ASN A 40 1.60 -4.04 -18.03
C ASN A 40 2.28 -3.05 -17.06
N ILE A 41 2.87 -3.52 -15.95
CA ILE A 41 3.59 -2.68 -14.98
C ILE A 41 5.07 -3.09 -14.95
N HIS A 42 5.96 -2.11 -15.00
CA HIS A 42 7.40 -2.32 -14.88
C HIS A 42 7.93 -1.56 -13.66
N LEU A 43 8.80 -2.21 -12.90
CA LEU A 43 9.35 -1.65 -11.67
C LEU A 43 10.85 -1.35 -11.82
N ILE A 44 11.22 -0.08 -11.68
CA ILE A 44 12.59 0.40 -11.86
C ILE A 44 13.09 1.09 -10.58
N ARG A 45 14.29 0.71 -10.14
CA ARG A 45 14.96 1.31 -8.99
C ARG A 45 15.66 2.60 -9.38
N TYR A 46 15.63 3.60 -8.50
CA TYR A 46 16.46 4.79 -8.66
C TYR A 46 17.95 4.43 -8.71
N SER A 47 18.40 3.44 -7.94
CA SER A 47 19.79 2.97 -8.02
C SER A 47 20.17 2.39 -9.38
N SER A 48 19.22 1.77 -10.09
CA SER A 48 19.42 1.28 -11.46
C SER A 48 19.55 2.43 -12.45
N VAL A 49 18.72 3.47 -12.31
CA VAL A 49 18.81 4.69 -13.13
C VAL A 49 20.14 5.41 -12.88
N ALA A 50 20.49 5.65 -11.61
CA ALA A 50 21.75 6.27 -11.20
C ALA A 50 22.97 5.56 -11.81
N LYS A 51 23.00 4.22 -11.73
CA LYS A 51 24.08 3.41 -12.31
C LYS A 51 24.14 3.51 -13.83
N LYS A 52 22.98 3.51 -14.49
CA LYS A 52 22.90 3.52 -15.97
C LYS A 52 23.34 4.87 -16.54
N GLU A 53 22.90 5.95 -15.91
CA GLU A 53 23.16 7.32 -16.37
C GLU A 53 24.45 7.93 -15.77
N ASP A 54 25.16 7.17 -14.93
CA ASP A 54 26.37 7.59 -14.20
C ASP A 54 26.17 8.88 -13.37
N ILE A 55 25.06 8.92 -12.64
CA ILE A 55 24.68 10.05 -11.77
C ILE A 55 24.40 9.59 -10.34
N SER A 56 24.40 10.52 -9.39
CA SER A 56 24.04 10.23 -8.01
C SER A 56 22.53 10.03 -7.82
N ILE A 57 22.12 9.35 -6.74
CA ILE A 57 20.70 9.25 -6.34
C ILE A 57 20.07 10.63 -6.14
N LYS A 58 20.84 11.62 -5.65
CA LYS A 58 20.36 13.00 -5.48
C LYS A 58 19.99 13.63 -6.82
N GLU A 59 20.75 13.34 -7.87
CA GLU A 59 20.46 13.80 -9.22
C GLU A 59 19.25 13.07 -9.81
N VAL A 60 19.10 11.75 -9.60
CA VAL A 60 17.87 11.03 -9.99
C VAL A 60 16.64 11.66 -9.34
N VAL A 61 16.69 11.92 -8.02
CA VAL A 61 15.62 12.59 -7.29
C VAL A 61 15.31 13.97 -7.87
N LYS A 62 16.33 14.75 -8.25
CA LYS A 62 16.15 16.07 -8.87
C LYS A 62 15.51 15.96 -10.26
N THR A 63 15.96 15.02 -11.09
CA THR A 63 15.44 14.79 -12.45
C THR A 63 13.98 14.34 -12.42
N PHE A 64 13.64 13.46 -11.48
CA PHE A 64 12.31 12.90 -11.33
C PHE A 64 11.36 13.77 -10.51
N GLY A 65 11.87 14.76 -9.78
CA GLY A 65 11.08 15.62 -8.89
C GLY A 65 10.56 14.93 -7.62
N SER A 66 10.73 13.61 -7.49
CA SER A 66 10.24 12.85 -6.34
C SER A 66 11.36 12.18 -5.56
N LYS A 67 11.32 12.32 -4.23
CA LYS A 67 12.25 11.67 -3.30
C LYS A 67 11.98 10.18 -3.12
N ASP A 68 10.73 9.77 -3.30
CA ASP A 68 10.24 8.45 -2.89
C ASP A 68 9.98 7.56 -4.11
N GLY A 69 9.21 8.05 -5.07
CA GLY A 69 8.87 7.33 -6.29
C GLY A 69 7.91 8.12 -7.17
N LEU A 70 7.68 7.61 -8.37
CA LEU A 70 6.67 8.10 -9.29
C LEU A 70 6.23 7.00 -10.24
N THR A 71 5.11 7.21 -10.91
CA THR A 71 4.66 6.36 -12.00
C THR A 71 4.49 7.17 -13.27
N ILE A 72 4.97 6.63 -14.39
CA ILE A 72 4.68 7.14 -15.73
C ILE A 72 3.87 6.12 -16.52
N TYR A 73 3.04 6.61 -17.44
CA TYR A 73 2.34 5.78 -18.42
C TYR A 73 2.84 6.13 -19.83
N GLN A 74 3.39 5.15 -20.53
CA GLN A 74 3.93 5.33 -21.88
C GLN A 74 3.76 4.05 -22.71
N GLY A 75 3.23 4.19 -23.92
CA GLY A 75 3.15 3.08 -24.89
C GLY A 75 2.32 1.89 -24.37
N GLY A 76 1.21 2.13 -23.69
CA GLY A 76 0.35 1.08 -23.15
C GLY A 76 0.85 0.43 -21.86
N LYS A 77 1.96 0.91 -21.28
CA LYS A 77 2.58 0.33 -20.09
C LYS A 77 2.80 1.38 -19.00
N TYR A 78 2.72 0.92 -17.75
CA TYR A 78 3.09 1.70 -16.58
C TYR A 78 4.53 1.39 -16.18
N VAL A 79 5.28 2.41 -15.79
CA VAL A 79 6.61 2.26 -15.20
C VAL A 79 6.63 2.97 -13.86
N ILE A 80 6.76 2.19 -12.79
CA ILE A 80 6.95 2.67 -11.43
C ILE A 80 8.45 2.82 -11.20
N TYR A 81 8.90 4.05 -10.93
CA TYR A 81 10.22 4.34 -10.41
C TYR A 81 10.14 4.52 -8.90
N TYR A 82 11.07 3.93 -8.15
CA TYR A 82 11.10 4.10 -6.69
C TYR A 82 12.53 4.19 -6.15
N ASN A 83 12.67 4.93 -5.05
CA ASN A 83 13.92 5.11 -4.36
C ASN A 83 14.21 3.94 -3.43
N ASP A 84 14.93 2.96 -3.94
CA ASP A 84 15.37 1.76 -3.22
C ASP A 84 16.50 2.03 -2.22
N ARG A 85 16.98 3.28 -2.09
CA ARG A 85 18.00 3.68 -1.11
C ARG A 85 17.42 4.32 0.16
N ILE A 86 16.09 4.41 0.27
CA ILE A 86 15.44 4.82 1.51
C ILE A 86 15.73 3.77 2.59
N ILE A 87 16.22 4.23 3.74
CA ILE A 87 16.62 3.36 4.87
C ILE A 87 15.41 2.62 5.46
N HIS A 88 14.25 3.27 5.49
CA HIS A 88 13.03 2.72 6.07
C HIS A 88 12.26 1.90 5.04
N GLU A 89 12.32 0.56 5.14
CA GLU A 89 11.60 -0.34 4.24
C GLU A 89 10.09 -0.09 4.23
N GLN A 90 9.50 0.29 5.38
CA GLN A 90 8.07 0.60 5.49
C GLN A 90 7.67 1.77 4.58
N ARG A 91 8.58 2.74 4.37
CA ARG A 91 8.36 3.87 3.46
C ARG A 91 8.40 3.39 2.00
N ILE A 92 9.36 2.54 1.63
CA ILE A 92 9.41 1.92 0.29
C ILE A 92 8.12 1.14 0.02
N ARG A 93 7.66 0.31 0.98
CA ARG A 93 6.42 -0.47 0.85
C ARG A 93 5.20 0.44 0.64
N PHE A 94 5.12 1.53 1.40
CA PHE A 94 4.05 2.51 1.25
C PHE A 94 4.09 3.19 -0.11
N THR A 95 5.26 3.65 -0.56
CA THR A 95 5.44 4.25 -1.88
C THR A 95 5.00 3.30 -3.00
N LEU A 96 5.45 2.04 -2.97
CA LEU A 96 5.03 1.06 -3.99
C LEU A 96 3.51 0.82 -3.97
N ALA A 97 2.90 0.74 -2.79
CA ALA A 97 1.46 0.56 -2.67
C ALA A 97 0.67 1.78 -3.15
N HIS A 98 1.20 2.99 -2.92
CA HIS A 98 0.64 4.25 -3.35
C HIS A 98 0.67 4.38 -4.88
N GLU A 99 1.84 4.14 -5.49
CA GLU A 99 2.00 4.14 -6.95
C GLU A 99 1.11 3.09 -7.64
N LEU A 100 1.03 1.88 -7.08
CA LEU A 100 0.09 0.86 -7.55
C LEU A 100 -1.37 1.32 -7.44
N GLY A 101 -1.71 2.06 -6.38
CA GLY A 101 -3.03 2.66 -6.19
C GLY A 101 -3.37 3.64 -7.32
N HIS A 102 -2.44 4.49 -7.74
CA HIS A 102 -2.66 5.38 -8.89
C HIS A 102 -2.99 4.63 -10.16
N ILE A 103 -2.30 3.52 -10.41
CA ILE A 103 -2.55 2.68 -11.59
C ILE A 103 -3.93 2.03 -11.50
N LEU A 104 -4.21 1.28 -10.43
CA LEU A 104 -5.42 0.47 -10.32
C LEU A 104 -6.71 1.29 -10.15
N LEU A 105 -6.60 2.52 -9.65
CA LEU A 105 -7.73 3.43 -9.55
C LEU A 105 -7.98 4.24 -10.84
N GLY A 106 -7.08 4.11 -11.83
CA GLY A 106 -7.19 4.79 -13.12
C GLY A 106 -6.83 6.28 -13.05
N HIS A 107 -5.93 6.67 -12.15
CA HIS A 107 -5.47 8.07 -12.02
C HIS A 107 -4.48 8.45 -13.13
N LEU A 108 -3.90 7.45 -13.79
CA LEU A 108 -2.86 7.55 -14.81
C LEU A 108 -3.41 7.01 -16.14
N SER A 109 -4.12 7.85 -16.89
CA SER A 109 -4.59 7.54 -18.24
C SER A 109 -4.01 8.54 -19.23
N GLU A 110 -3.94 8.18 -20.52
CA GLU A 110 -3.49 9.09 -21.59
C GLU A 110 -4.19 10.45 -21.50
N GLU A 111 -5.52 10.48 -21.38
CA GLU A 111 -6.30 11.72 -21.23
C GLU A 111 -5.94 12.53 -19.97
N ASN A 112 -5.60 11.86 -18.87
CA ASN A 112 -5.22 12.50 -17.61
C ASN A 112 -3.74 12.95 -17.57
N CYS A 113 -2.87 12.31 -18.38
CA CYS A 113 -1.43 12.53 -18.48
C CYS A 113 -1.05 13.52 -19.59
N ILE A 114 -1.78 13.56 -20.72
CA ILE A 114 -1.53 14.47 -21.87
C ILE A 114 -1.63 15.96 -21.47
N HIS A 115 -2.37 16.28 -20.40
CA HIS A 115 -2.48 17.66 -19.89
C HIS A 115 -1.52 18.01 -18.76
N ARG A 116 -0.67 17.08 -18.31
CA ARG A 116 0.19 17.31 -17.14
C ARG A 116 1.56 16.65 -17.34
N ASN A 117 2.40 17.31 -18.14
CA ASN A 117 3.84 17.08 -18.16
C ASN A 117 4.35 17.11 -16.72
N TYR A 118 4.81 15.96 -16.20
CA TYR A 118 5.28 15.76 -14.83
C TYR A 118 4.22 16.06 -13.76
N ILE A 119 3.42 15.06 -13.38
CA ILE A 119 2.45 15.25 -12.30
C ILE A 119 3.17 15.20 -10.96
N HIS A 120 3.68 16.36 -10.54
CA HIS A 120 3.71 16.71 -9.13
C HIS A 120 2.27 16.84 -8.67
N TYR A 121 1.71 15.75 -8.13
CA TYR A 121 0.43 15.85 -7.45
C TYR A 121 0.65 16.69 -6.19
N MET A 122 -0.04 17.83 -6.07
CA MET A 122 -0.10 18.50 -4.78
C MET A 122 -0.85 17.58 -3.81
N ASP A 123 -0.32 17.38 -2.61
CA ASP A 123 -0.83 16.47 -1.55
C ASP A 123 -2.34 16.59 -1.27
N ASN A 124 -2.99 17.67 -1.70
CA ASN A 124 -4.41 17.94 -1.52
C ASN A 124 -5.33 17.48 -2.66
N ASN A 125 -4.81 16.92 -3.74
CA ASN A 125 -5.63 16.40 -4.84
C ASN A 125 -6.38 15.12 -4.40
N ILE A 126 -7.60 14.94 -4.91
CA ILE A 126 -8.46 13.77 -4.70
C ILE A 126 -7.71 12.46 -4.99
N PHE A 127 -6.92 12.42 -6.06
CA PHE A 127 -6.18 11.22 -6.46
C PHE A 127 -5.11 10.81 -5.43
N GLU A 128 -4.43 11.76 -4.80
CA GLU A 128 -3.47 11.48 -3.73
C GLU A 128 -4.17 10.89 -2.50
N LYS A 129 -5.33 11.46 -2.14
CA LYS A 129 -6.13 10.96 -1.02
C LYS A 129 -6.64 9.54 -1.29
N GLU A 130 -7.09 9.27 -2.51
CA GLU A 130 -7.54 7.94 -2.94
C GLU A 130 -6.39 6.93 -2.96
N ALA A 131 -5.22 7.28 -3.53
CA ALA A 131 -4.04 6.43 -3.59
C ALA A 131 -3.46 6.13 -2.19
N ASN A 132 -3.38 7.14 -1.32
CA ASN A 132 -3.01 6.96 0.09
C ASN A 132 -3.99 6.04 0.83
N TYR A 133 -5.28 6.22 0.60
CA TYR A 133 -6.29 5.36 1.23
C TYR A 133 -6.24 3.92 0.70
N PHE A 134 -6.00 3.74 -0.60
CA PHE A 134 -5.73 2.43 -1.20
C PHE A 134 -4.51 1.78 -0.55
N ALA A 135 -3.37 2.48 -0.50
CA ALA A 135 -2.12 1.97 0.08
C ALA A 135 -2.32 1.54 1.54
N LYS A 136 -3.08 2.32 2.31
CA LYS A 136 -3.43 1.97 3.69
C LYS A 136 -4.21 0.66 3.78
N ASN A 137 -5.26 0.51 2.98
CA ASN A 137 -6.10 -0.69 2.99
C ASN A 137 -5.41 -1.91 2.37
N LEU A 138 -4.44 -1.72 1.47
CA LEU A 138 -3.62 -2.80 0.92
C LEU A 138 -2.63 -3.32 1.97
N LEU A 139 -1.92 -2.43 2.66
CA LEU A 139 -0.87 -2.83 3.60
C LEU A 139 -1.40 -3.29 4.97
N ALA A 140 -2.52 -2.72 5.42
CA ALA A 140 -3.16 -3.03 6.70
C ALA A 140 -4.69 -3.18 6.51
N PRO A 141 -5.14 -4.24 5.82
CA PRO A 141 -6.55 -4.44 5.52
C PRO A 141 -7.35 -4.65 6.81
N ARG A 142 -8.39 -3.82 7.00
CA ARG A 142 -9.30 -3.88 8.16
C ARG A 142 -9.78 -5.31 8.48
N PRO A 143 -10.25 -6.13 7.51
CA PRO A 143 -10.69 -7.50 7.82
C PRO A 143 -9.65 -8.34 8.58
N LEU A 144 -8.36 -8.24 8.22
CA LEU A 144 -7.30 -8.99 8.88
C LEU A 144 -6.96 -8.45 10.28
N ILE A 145 -7.10 -7.15 10.50
CA ILE A 145 -6.92 -6.54 11.83
C ILE A 145 -7.99 -7.09 12.79
N HIS A 146 -9.25 -7.08 12.37
CA HIS A 146 -10.34 -7.65 13.16
C HIS A 146 -10.20 -9.18 13.32
N LEU A 147 -9.59 -9.87 12.37
CA LEU A 147 -9.32 -11.30 12.50
C LEU A 147 -8.30 -11.59 13.62
N TYR A 148 -7.26 -10.77 13.76
CA TYR A 148 -6.36 -10.83 14.90
C TYR A 148 -7.05 -10.47 16.22
N ASP A 149 -7.85 -9.40 16.27
CA ASP A 149 -8.57 -8.96 17.49
C ASP A 149 -9.48 -10.04 18.08
N LYS A 150 -10.11 -10.86 17.22
CA LYS A 150 -10.93 -12.01 17.66
C LYS A 150 -10.13 -13.09 18.40
N ARG A 151 -8.80 -13.09 18.27
CA ARG A 151 -7.92 -14.18 18.69
C ARG A 151 -6.87 -13.75 19.73
N ARG A 152 -6.58 -12.45 19.80
CA ARG A 152 -5.65 -11.86 20.78
C ARG A 152 -5.93 -10.36 20.94
N ASN A 153 -5.46 -9.78 22.05
CA ASN A 153 -5.40 -8.33 22.16
C ASN A 153 -4.38 -7.76 21.17
N ILE A 154 -4.76 -6.67 20.50
CA ILE A 154 -3.92 -6.00 19.51
C ILE A 154 -3.66 -4.55 19.92
N ASP A 155 -2.41 -4.12 19.78
CA ASP A 155 -2.00 -2.74 20.03
C ASP A 155 -1.27 -2.14 18.81
N ARG A 156 -0.86 -0.87 18.91
CA ARG A 156 -0.14 -0.17 17.83
C ARG A 156 1.17 -0.86 17.45
N LYS A 157 1.90 -1.42 18.40
CA LYS A 157 3.20 -2.08 18.17
C LYS A 157 2.99 -3.42 17.47
N PHE A 158 1.95 -4.14 17.84
CA PHE A 158 1.53 -5.37 17.18
C PHE A 158 1.17 -5.09 15.71
N ILE A 159 0.32 -4.11 15.45
CA ILE A 159 -0.09 -3.73 14.09
C ILE A 159 1.13 -3.32 13.24
N GLU A 160 2.03 -2.52 13.81
CA GLU A 160 3.28 -2.12 13.14
C GLU A 160 4.09 -3.34 12.68
N LYS A 161 4.34 -4.29 13.58
CA LYS A 161 5.12 -5.50 13.32
C LYS A 161 4.43 -6.47 12.38
N ALA A 162 3.18 -6.83 12.67
CA ALA A 162 2.44 -7.86 11.93
C ALA A 162 2.18 -7.46 10.47
N PHE A 163 1.91 -6.18 10.21
CA PHE A 163 1.63 -5.67 8.86
C PHE A 163 2.86 -5.03 8.19
N GLY A 164 3.98 -4.91 8.91
CA GLY A 164 5.24 -4.34 8.43
C GLY A 164 5.13 -2.86 8.05
N ILE A 165 4.25 -2.09 8.69
CA ILE A 165 3.96 -0.69 8.37
C ILE A 165 4.72 0.26 9.29
N SER A 166 4.75 1.56 8.98
CA SER A 166 5.42 2.55 9.84
C SER A 166 4.66 2.75 11.15
N ARG A 167 5.38 3.15 12.21
CA ARG A 167 4.78 3.54 13.51
C ARG A 167 3.70 4.61 13.37
N GLU A 168 3.89 5.55 12.44
CA GLU A 168 2.90 6.58 12.17
C GLU A 168 1.62 5.98 11.59
N MET A 169 1.75 5.10 10.60
CA MET A 169 0.62 4.44 9.97
C MET A 169 -0.09 3.49 10.94
N SER A 170 0.64 2.75 11.78
CA SER A 170 0.05 1.85 12.78
C SER A 170 -0.79 2.60 13.82
N ARG A 171 -0.39 3.81 14.21
CA ARG A 171 -1.21 4.70 15.05
C ARG A 171 -2.55 5.04 14.38
N PHE A 172 -2.54 5.50 13.13
CA PHE A 172 -3.78 5.83 12.41
C PHE A 172 -4.68 4.61 12.20
N VAL A 173 -4.09 3.46 11.88
CA VAL A 173 -4.81 2.19 11.71
C VAL A 173 -5.46 1.75 13.01
N HIS A 174 -4.72 1.79 14.12
CA HIS A 174 -5.23 1.44 15.45
C HIS A 174 -6.34 2.40 15.90
N GLU A 175 -6.17 3.72 15.74
CA GLU A 175 -7.20 4.69 16.10
C GLU A 175 -8.50 4.49 15.31
N GLN A 176 -8.39 4.13 14.03
CA GLN A 176 -9.56 3.78 13.23
C GLN A 176 -10.22 2.48 13.71
N PHE A 177 -9.41 1.48 14.05
CA PHE A 177 -9.89 0.20 14.55
C PHE A 177 -10.64 0.32 15.91
N GLU A 178 -10.11 1.11 16.85
CA GLU A 178 -10.81 1.39 18.11
C GLU A 178 -12.15 2.08 17.88
N LYS A 179 -12.20 3.08 16.98
CA LYS A 179 -13.45 3.71 16.57
C LYS A 179 -14.42 2.71 15.94
N ASP A 180 -13.92 1.75 15.17
CA ASP A 180 -14.78 0.71 14.58
C ASP A 180 -15.40 -0.16 15.68
N LYS A 181 -14.63 -0.52 16.72
CA LYS A 181 -15.13 -1.26 17.90
C LYS A 181 -16.16 -0.47 18.68
N GLU A 182 -15.88 0.80 18.98
CA GLU A 182 -16.81 1.70 19.68
C GLU A 182 -18.14 1.84 18.95
N ASN A 183 -18.12 1.88 17.61
CA ASN A 183 -19.32 2.00 16.78
C ASN A 183 -19.98 0.65 16.45
N GLY A 184 -19.47 -0.48 16.96
CA GLY A 184 -19.99 -1.81 16.65
C GLY A 184 -19.78 -2.23 15.19
N ILE A 185 -18.87 -1.58 14.47
CA ILE A 185 -18.53 -1.89 13.08
C ILE A 185 -17.55 -3.06 13.07
N TYR A 186 -18.09 -4.26 12.92
CA TYR A 186 -17.29 -5.45 12.64
C TYR A 186 -17.39 -5.74 11.14
N PRO A 187 -16.26 -5.86 10.41
CA PRO A 187 -16.31 -6.28 9.02
C PRO A 187 -17.04 -7.62 8.95
N HIS A 188 -18.09 -7.70 8.13
CA HIS A 188 -18.66 -8.98 7.75
C HIS A 188 -17.54 -9.90 7.25
N ILE A 189 -17.72 -11.21 7.46
CA ILE A 189 -16.77 -12.25 7.00
C ILE A 189 -16.33 -11.92 5.58
N HIS A 190 -15.08 -11.49 5.46
CA HIS A 190 -14.51 -11.07 4.19
C HIS A 190 -13.72 -12.24 3.63
N GLU A 191 -13.78 -12.48 2.32
CA GLU A 191 -13.06 -13.59 1.67
C GLU A 191 -11.54 -13.56 1.97
N ILE A 192 -10.98 -12.36 2.11
CA ILE A 192 -9.59 -12.14 2.56
C ILE A 192 -9.30 -12.84 3.89
N ASN A 193 -10.26 -12.93 4.83
CA ASN A 193 -10.06 -13.65 6.08
C ASN A 193 -9.77 -15.13 5.81
N GLN A 194 -10.50 -15.77 4.90
CA GLN A 194 -10.29 -17.18 4.57
C GLN A 194 -8.88 -17.44 4.01
N GLN A 195 -8.37 -16.51 3.19
CA GLN A 195 -7.05 -16.59 2.57
C GLN A 195 -5.89 -16.50 3.59
N PHE A 196 -6.06 -15.78 4.70
CA PHE A 196 -5.02 -15.56 5.72
C PHE A 196 -5.25 -16.29 7.04
N GLU A 197 -6.42 -16.91 7.22
CA GLU A 197 -6.81 -17.58 8.46
C GLU A 197 -5.79 -18.63 8.95
N PRO A 198 -5.22 -19.50 8.08
CA PRO A 198 -4.22 -20.47 8.52
C PRO A 198 -2.97 -19.79 9.08
N TYR A 199 -2.47 -18.76 8.39
CA TYR A 199 -1.29 -18.00 8.80
C TYR A 199 -1.53 -17.25 10.13
N ILE A 200 -2.67 -16.55 10.26
CA ILE A 200 -3.00 -15.82 11.48
C ILE A 200 -3.18 -16.76 12.67
N SER A 201 -3.80 -17.92 12.45
CA SER A 201 -3.96 -18.95 13.48
C SER A 201 -2.63 -19.47 14.00
N GLU A 202 -1.67 -19.70 13.11
CA GLU A 202 -0.32 -20.15 13.45
C GLU A 202 0.44 -19.07 14.23
N MET A 203 0.43 -17.83 13.76
CA MET A 203 1.12 -16.71 14.42
C MET A 203 0.61 -16.47 15.84
N VAL A 204 -0.71 -16.49 16.02
CA VAL A 204 -1.31 -16.30 17.36
C VAL A 204 -0.88 -17.43 18.30
N ARG A 205 -0.86 -18.69 17.85
CA ARG A 205 -0.43 -19.83 18.68
C ARG A 205 1.03 -19.66 19.13
N ASN A 206 1.92 -19.31 18.21
CA ASN A 206 3.34 -19.15 18.51
C ASN A 206 3.60 -18.01 19.51
N ASP A 207 2.83 -16.91 19.44
CA ASP A 207 2.94 -15.81 20.41
C ASP A 207 2.55 -16.26 21.83
N TYR A 208 1.52 -17.08 21.97
CA TYR A 208 1.14 -17.66 23.27
C TYR A 208 2.22 -18.59 23.85
N ASP A 209 2.89 -19.37 23.02
CA ASP A 209 3.95 -20.30 23.46
C ASP A 209 5.21 -19.55 23.92
N VAL A 210 5.47 -18.34 23.40
CA VAL A 210 6.59 -17.48 23.83
C VAL A 210 6.27 -16.72 25.12
N GLU A 211 5.02 -16.30 25.34
CA GLU A 211 4.62 -15.60 26.58
C GLU A 211 4.52 -16.54 27.80
N ASN A 212 4.37 -17.86 27.58
CA ASN A 212 4.21 -18.86 28.64
C ASN A 212 5.46 -19.74 28.91
N ASN A 213 6.60 -19.46 28.26
CA ASN A 213 7.90 -20.07 28.52
C ASN A 213 8.89 -19.03 29.05
#